data_AF-A0A2G4K4L6-F1
#
_entry.id   AF-A0A2G4K4L6-F1
#
_cell.length_a   1.000
_cell.length_b   1.000
_cell.length_c   1.000
_cell.angle_alpha   90.00
_cell.angle_beta   90.00
_cell.angle_gamma   90.00
#
_symmetry.space_group_name_H-M   'P 1'
#
loop_
_entity.id
_entity.type
_entity.pdbx_description
1 polymer ?
#
loop_
_entity_poly.entity_id
_entity_poly.type
_entity_poly.pdbx_seq_one_letter_code
_entity_poly.pdbx_strand_id
1 'polypeptide(L)'
;MQTLGLAAAFAWPIPMFVALFFVLRDRTLKFRPVWAVMCFVGVGAFWMQQSTGRWGFIPWAINLLPGSQPGFYKSTIPAGAFAVMLVLFLRARKRAARTALEGS
;
A
#
# COMPACT_ATOMS: atom_id res chain seq x y z
N MET A 1 24.47 -5.62 2.76
CA MET A 1 23.31 -5.79 3.67
C MET A 1 22.49 -4.50 3.83
N GLN A 2 23.10 -3.31 3.97
CA GLN A 2 22.36 -2.03 4.06
C GLN A 2 21.51 -1.72 2.81
N THR A 3 21.95 -2.16 1.63
CA THR A 3 21.22 -2.02 0.36
C THR A 3 19.84 -2.69 0.37
N LEU A 4 19.68 -3.83 1.06
CA LEU A 4 18.39 -4.53 1.17
C LEU A 4 17.41 -3.79 2.10
N GLY A 5 17.91 -3.20 3.19
CA GLY A 5 17.12 -2.35 4.09
C GLY A 5 16.58 -1.11 3.38
N LEU A 6 17.42 -0.46 2.58
CA LEU A 6 17.03 0.67 1.73
C LEU A 6 16.04 0.25 0.64
N ALA A 7 16.31 -0.85 -0.07
CA ALA A 7 15.42 -1.35 -1.12
C ALA A 7 14.02 -1.65 -0.55
N ALA A 8 13.94 -2.31 0.61
CA ALA A 8 12.66 -2.58 1.27
C ALA A 8 11.96 -1.29 1.72
N ALA A 9 12.70 -0.30 2.23
CA ALA A 9 12.14 0.99 2.65
C ALA A 9 11.55 1.79 1.47
N PHE A 10 12.15 1.69 0.27
CA PHE A 10 11.68 2.40 -0.94
C PHE A 10 10.67 1.60 -1.78
N ALA A 11 10.67 0.27 -1.72
CA ALA A 11 9.78 -0.56 -2.53
C ALA A 11 8.30 -0.41 -2.13
N TRP A 12 8.00 -0.34 -0.83
CA TRP A 12 6.61 -0.34 -0.34
C TRP A 12 5.83 0.97 -0.54
N PRO A 13 6.44 2.16 -0.52
CA PRO A 13 5.76 3.40 -0.92
C PRO A 13 5.22 3.37 -2.36
N ILE A 14 5.88 2.66 -3.29
CA ILE A 14 5.47 2.64 -4.71
C ILE A 14 4.03 2.13 -4.89
N PRO A 15 3.65 0.93 -4.39
CA PRO A 15 2.26 0.48 -4.41
C PRO A 15 1.26 1.45 -3.77
N MET A 16 1.63 2.13 -2.68
CA MET A 16 0.74 3.08 -2.00
C MET A 16 0.40 4.27 -2.91
N PHE A 17 1.40 4.85 -3.57
CA PHE A 17 1.20 5.96 -4.50
C PHE A 17 0.45 5.54 -5.77
N VAL A 18 0.74 4.35 -6.30
CA VAL A 18 0.00 3.79 -7.45
C VAL A 18 -1.47 3.61 -7.11
N ALA A 19 -1.79 3.00 -5.96
CA ALA A 19 -3.16 2.84 -5.49
C ALA A 19 -3.85 4.20 -5.30
N LEU A 20 -3.16 5.17 -4.69
CA LEU A 20 -3.67 6.53 -4.50
C LEU A 20 -3.99 7.18 -5.85
N PHE A 21 -3.12 7.07 -6.85
CA PHE A 21 -3.37 7.61 -8.19
C PHE A 21 -4.69 7.06 -8.77
N PHE A 22 -4.95 5.76 -8.66
CA PHE A 22 -6.20 5.17 -9.14
C PHE A 22 -7.43 5.64 -8.35
N VAL A 23 -7.31 5.79 -7.03
CA VAL A 23 -8.37 6.38 -6.18
C VAL A 23 -8.68 7.82 -6.59
N LEU A 24 -7.65 8.62 -6.86
CA LEU A 24 -7.80 10.00 -7.29
C LEU A 24 -8.40 10.09 -8.70
N ARG A 25 -8.05 9.17 -9.60
CA ARG A 25 -8.55 9.11 -10.97
C ARG A 25 -10.01 8.66 -11.06
N ASP A 26 -10.47 7.74 -10.21
CA ASP A 26 -11.87 7.28 -10.20
C ASP A 26 -12.81 8.31 -9.54
N ARG A 27 -13.43 9.17 -10.36
CA ARG A 27 -14.41 10.18 -9.93
C ARG A 27 -15.72 9.58 -9.39
N THR A 28 -16.00 8.32 -9.68
CA THR A 28 -17.23 7.63 -9.30
C THR A 28 -17.09 6.81 -8.02
N LEU A 29 -15.91 6.85 -7.40
CA LEU A 29 -15.66 6.24 -6.10
C LEU A 29 -16.36 7.08 -5.02
N LYS A 30 -17.22 6.44 -4.22
CA LYS A 30 -17.82 7.08 -3.04
C LYS A 30 -16.80 7.04 -1.89
N PHE A 31 -16.81 8.06 -1.03
CA PHE A 31 -15.88 8.18 0.12
C PHE A 31 -14.39 8.17 -0.29
N ARG A 32 -14.04 8.82 -1.41
CA ARG A 32 -12.66 8.91 -1.91
C ARG A 32 -11.60 9.26 -0.85
N PRO A 33 -11.84 10.22 0.08
CA PRO A 33 -10.86 10.51 1.13
C PRO A 33 -10.53 9.30 2.01
N VAL A 34 -11.53 8.47 2.35
CA VAL A 34 -11.31 7.25 3.15
C VAL A 34 -10.44 6.26 2.37
N TRP A 35 -10.75 6.02 1.09
CA TRP A 35 -9.93 5.15 0.25
C TRP A 35 -8.50 5.68 0.05
N ALA A 36 -8.33 7.00 -0.03
CA ALA A 36 -7.01 7.63 -0.13
C ALA A 36 -6.19 7.41 1.15
N VAL A 37 -6.78 7.56 2.33
CA VAL A 37 -6.12 7.25 3.60
C VAL A 37 -5.79 5.77 3.70
N MET A 38 -6.71 4.89 3.27
CA MET A 38 -6.50 3.45 3.26
C MET A 38 -5.28 3.03 2.44
N CYS A 39 -4.92 3.74 1.36
CA CYS A 39 -3.73 3.43 0.57
C CYS A 39 -2.43 3.47 1.40
N PHE A 40 -2.41 4.21 2.52
CA PHE A 40 -1.23 4.37 3.37
C PHE A 40 -1.24 3.50 4.63
N VAL A 41 -2.22 2.59 4.75
CA VAL A 41 -2.27 1.64 5.86
C VAL A 41 -1.29 0.50 5.58
N GLY A 42 -0.23 0.47 6.38
CA GLY A 42 0.75 -0.60 6.43
C GLY A 42 0.44 -1.62 7.52
N VAL A 43 0.64 -2.90 7.24
CA VAL A 43 0.53 -4.01 8.20
C VAL A 43 1.86 -4.73 8.28
N GLY A 44 2.26 -5.09 9.49
CA GLY A 44 3.57 -5.63 9.80
C GLY A 44 4.66 -4.55 9.70
N ALA A 45 5.68 -4.67 10.54
CA ALA A 45 6.85 -3.80 10.49
C ALA A 45 8.12 -4.65 10.40
N PHE A 46 8.76 -4.64 9.24
CA PHE A 46 10.13 -5.10 9.09
C PHE A 46 11.07 -3.98 9.54
N TRP A 47 12.08 -4.33 10.31
CA TRP A 47 13.11 -3.40 10.69
C TRP A 47 14.49 -4.02 10.56
N MET A 48 15.48 -3.18 10.27
CA MET A 48 16.88 -3.53 10.24
C MET A 48 17.67 -2.49 11.02
N GLN A 49 18.44 -2.93 12.03
CA GLN A 49 19.35 -2.04 12.76
C GLN A 49 20.53 -1.67 11.84
N GLN A 50 20.78 -0.37 11.67
CA GLN A 50 21.78 0.14 10.73
C GLN A 50 23.21 -0.22 11.12
N SER A 51 23.51 -0.25 12.43
CA SER A 51 24.85 -0.51 12.96
C SER A 51 25.24 -1.99 12.95
N THR A 52 24.30 -2.88 13.27
CA THR A 52 24.57 -4.33 13.43
C THR A 52 24.05 -5.17 12.27
N GLY A 53 23.18 -4.60 11.42
CA GLY A 53 22.52 -5.32 10.33
C GLY A 53 21.48 -6.35 10.77
N ARG A 54 21.13 -6.41 12.07
CA ARG A 54 20.11 -7.32 12.59
C ARG A 54 18.74 -6.97 12.05
N TRP A 55 18.00 -8.00 11.62
CA TRP A 55 16.64 -7.90 11.14
C TRP A 55 15.65 -8.37 12.18
N GLY A 56 14.48 -7.75 12.18
CA GLY A 56 13.32 -8.19 12.95
C GLY A 56 12.03 -7.90 12.20
N PHE A 57 10.98 -8.61 12.58
CA PHE A 57 9.64 -8.43 12.03
C PHE A 57 8.62 -8.42 13.17
N ILE A 58 7.72 -7.44 13.14
CA ILE A 58 6.61 -7.32 14.09
C ILE A 58 5.31 -7.49 13.30
N PRO A 59 4.68 -8.69 13.32
CA PRO A 59 3.53 -8.99 12.47
C PRO A 59 2.31 -8.09 12.74
N TRP A 60 2.07 -7.76 14.00
CA TRP A 60 0.87 -7.05 14.45
C TRP A 60 0.99 -5.52 14.42
N ALA A 61 2.09 -4.99 13.88
CA ALA A 61 2.25 -3.54 13.76
C ALA A 61 1.31 -2.99 12.69
N ILE A 62 0.48 -2.01 13.06
CA ILE A 62 -0.35 -1.24 12.12
C ILE A 62 0.26 0.15 12.03
N ASN A 63 0.53 0.62 10.81
CA ASN A 63 1.15 1.91 10.57
C ASN A 63 0.24 2.73 9.65
N LEU A 64 -0.15 3.92 10.10
CA LEU A 64 -0.66 4.96 9.22
C LEU A 64 0.55 5.78 8.77
N LEU A 65 0.89 5.68 7.49
CA LEU A 65 2.02 6.35 6.83
C LEU A 65 3.40 5.71 7.10
N PRO A 66 4.34 5.82 6.13
CA PRO A 66 5.73 5.41 6.33
C PRO A 66 6.38 6.24 7.45
N GLY A 67 6.94 5.57 8.46
CA GLY A 67 7.67 6.21 9.56
C GLY A 67 9.18 5.99 9.45
N SER A 68 9.96 6.98 9.89
CA SER A 68 11.42 6.87 10.05
C SER A 68 11.79 6.79 11.53
N GLN A 69 12.80 5.99 11.87
CA GLN A 69 13.41 5.97 13.20
C GLN A 69 14.93 6.02 13.06
N PRO A 70 15.63 6.94 13.74
CA PRO A 70 17.09 7.01 13.70
C PRO A 70 17.72 5.67 14.09
N GLY A 71 18.73 5.23 13.33
CA GLY A 71 19.44 3.97 13.56
C GLY A 71 18.72 2.70 13.06
N PHE A 72 17.52 2.82 12.47
CA PHE A 72 16.76 1.69 11.94
C PHE A 72 16.23 1.98 10.53
N TYR A 73 16.41 1.04 9.61
CA TYR A 73 15.57 0.97 8.41
C TYR A 73 14.26 0.31 8.81
N LYS A 74 13.12 0.92 8.45
CA LYS A 74 11.79 0.38 8.70
C LYS A 74 11.02 0.27 7.38
N SER A 75 10.22 -0.77 7.27
CA SER A 75 9.39 -1.00 6.11
C SER A 75 8.14 -1.78 6.51
N THR A 76 7.02 -1.52 5.84
CA THR A 76 5.71 -2.10 6.19
C THR A 76 5.03 -2.62 4.94
N ILE A 77 4.29 -3.72 5.04
CA ILE A 77 3.55 -4.24 3.89
C ILE A 77 2.36 -3.30 3.63
N PRO A 78 2.19 -2.73 2.43
CA PRO A 78 1.14 -1.77 2.11
C PRO A 78 -0.22 -2.48 1.90
N ALA A 79 -0.70 -3.20 2.92
CA ALA A 79 -1.90 -4.02 2.85
C ALA A 79 -3.13 -3.21 2.40
N GLY A 80 -3.25 -1.97 2.87
CA GLY A 80 -4.34 -1.08 2.45
C GLY A 80 -4.29 -0.73 0.97
N ALA A 81 -3.11 -0.50 0.39
CA ALA A 81 -2.94 -0.25 -1.04
C ALA A 81 -3.37 -1.46 -1.88
N PHE A 82 -2.99 -2.67 -1.48
CA PHE A 82 -3.40 -3.90 -2.16
C PHE A 82 -4.91 -4.12 -2.08
N ALA A 83 -5.51 -3.91 -0.91
CA ALA A 83 -6.96 -4.01 -0.74
C ALA A 83 -7.71 -3.00 -1.62
N VAL A 84 -7.25 -1.75 -1.65
CA VAL A 84 -7.82 -0.69 -2.51
C VAL A 84 -7.73 -1.09 -3.99
N MET A 85 -6.56 -1.52 -4.45
CA MET A 85 -6.37 -1.96 -5.83
C MET A 85 -7.30 -3.11 -6.20
N LEU A 86 -7.46 -4.10 -5.32
CA LEU A 86 -8.39 -5.21 -5.53
C LEU A 86 -9.83 -4.72 -5.67
N VAL A 87 -10.28 -3.81 -4.80
CA VAL A 87 -11.63 -3.23 -4.88
C VAL A 87 -11.84 -2.47 -6.18
N LEU A 88 -10.87 -1.66 -6.61
CA LEU A 88 -10.96 -0.92 -7.88
C LEU A 88 -10.99 -1.87 -9.08
N PHE A 89 -10.18 -2.93 -9.07
CA PHE A 89 -10.20 -3.96 -10.10
C PHE A 89 -11.56 -4.66 -10.20
N LEU A 90 -12.14 -5.08 -9.06
CA LEU A 90 -13.45 -5.72 -9.02
C LEU A 90 -14.57 -4.78 -9.50
N ARG A 91 -14.48 -3.49 -9.16
CA ARG A 91 -15.43 -2.46 -9.65
C ARG A 91 -15.33 -2.29 -11.16
N ALA A 92 -14.12 -2.21 -11.71
CA ALA A 92 -13.89 -2.09 -13.15
C ALA A 92 -14.46 -3.30 -13.89
N ARG A 93 -14.18 -4.52 -13.40
CA ARG A 93 -14.71 -5.76 -13.96
C ARG A 93 -16.24 -5.81 -13.94
N LYS A 94 -16.87 -5.40 -12.83
CA LYS A 94 -18.34 -5.32 -12.74
C LYS A 94 -18.95 -4.33 -13.73
N ARG A 95 -18.27 -3.22 -14.04
CA ARG A 95 -18.75 -2.25 -15.04
C ARG A 95 -18.66 -2.80 -16.45
N ALA A 96 -17.51 -3.38 -16.81
CA ALA A 96 -17.33 -4.01 -18.11
C ALA A 96 -18.37 -5.10 -18.39
N ALA A 97 -18.68 -5.93 -17.38
CA ALA A 97 -19.71 -6.95 -17.49
C ALA A 97 -21.13 -6.38 -17.70
N ARG A 98 -21.46 -5.24 -17.09
CA ARG A 98 -22.77 -4.58 -17.30
C ARG A 98 -22.89 -4.00 -18.70
N THR A 99 -21.86 -3.30 -19.16
CA THR A 99 -21.85 -2.74 -20.52
C THR A 99 -21.96 -3.84 -21.59
N ALA A 100 -21.40 -5.02 -21.35
CA ALA A 100 -21.52 -6.16 -22.26
C ALA A 100 -22.94 -6.74 -22.32
N LEU A 101 -23.71 -6.69 -21.22
CA LEU A 101 -25.10 -7.16 -21.17
C LEU A 101 -26.10 -6.15 -21.74
N GLU A 102 -25.81 -4.86 -21.66
CA GLU A 102 -26.66 -3.79 -22.22
C GLU A 102 -26.51 -3.65 -23.74
N GLY A 103 -25.42 -4.19 -24.32
CA GLY A 103 -25.15 -4.18 -25.76
C GLY A 103 -25.56 -5.46 -26.51
N SER A 104 -26.13 -6.46 -25.82
CA SER A 104 -26.63 -7.73 -26.39
C SER A 104 -28.15 -7.75 -26.42
#